data_AF-A0A562J4M1-F1
#
_entry.id   AF-A0A562J4M1-F1
#
_cell.length_a   1.000
_cell.length_b   1.000
_cell.length_c   1.000
_cell.angle_alpha   90.00
_cell.angle_beta   90.00
_cell.angle_gamma   90.00
#
_symmetry.space_group_name_H-M   'P 1'
#
loop_
_entity.id
_entity.type
_entity.pdbx_description
1 polymer ?
#
loop_
_entity_poly.entity_id
_entity_poly.type
_entity_poly.pdbx_seq_one_letter_code
_entity_poly.pdbx_strand_id
1 'polypeptide(L)'
;MKKIVFVLSLVLVLIFTSVTAFADTTNEIIISIDSTKVEFNDSLGFPFVDENNRTLVPFRAALEKFGATVDWNNESRSAVAIKGDIKVEVPVEQNYIMKNGEKIATDTAAKIVNGRTYLPIRAVIEAFGSSVEWDQALNTVVITTTPVDAAAIFTEANNKSYDWKNYDATAEMHMSMNVPDDAGSVQAMHMKMNMLMTIFTNPMKAKINANMVMDVMGQQMSQPVMQMYLSADDKGYTTYMGMPDSQGALTWMKSTVEDEMFAMLMKYDQDKIEANKELMKKYIKDVKYFGKYTDDAGRTLLRMQYSMSTEIYKDLLGGYVEELSTSMSEQEEMTAKMLDELVSGKMGDLTFVVYIDEATKEFVKYEMDLSQMLSGMMSGMTDMLGDMSESDKAMLNSMKVTMVMEISNVNKATAFEIPAEALKAPEMPKVTEETAQ
;
A
#
# COMPACT_ATOMS: atom_id res chain seq x y z
N MET A 1 -0.80 -1.86 -16.07
CA MET A 1 -1.73 -2.88 -16.49
C MET A 1 -3.07 -2.71 -15.73
N LYS A 2 -3.18 -1.75 -14.77
CA LYS A 2 -4.40 -0.93 -14.55
C LYS A 2 -4.37 0.46 -15.20
N LYS A 3 -3.18 0.94 -15.56
CA LYS A 3 -3.00 1.22 -16.99
C LYS A 3 -1.71 0.64 -17.53
N ILE A 4 -0.54 1.02 -17.00
CA ILE A 4 0.74 0.42 -17.46
C ILE A 4 1.58 -0.29 -16.36
N VAL A 5 1.59 0.18 -15.10
CA VAL A 5 1.26 -0.67 -13.90
C VAL A 5 0.06 -0.03 -13.25
N PHE A 6 0.23 1.13 -12.62
CA PHE A 6 -0.44 2.28 -13.22
C PHE A 6 0.44 2.94 -14.30
N VAL A 7 1.78 3.00 -14.18
CA VAL A 7 2.63 3.32 -15.36
C VAL A 7 3.85 2.41 -15.70
N LEU A 8 4.55 1.70 -14.80
CA LEU A 8 5.09 0.31 -15.04
C LEU A 8 5.67 -0.39 -13.79
N SER A 9 5.89 0.24 -12.65
CA SER A 9 7.12 1.02 -12.44
C SER A 9 7.16 2.43 -13.05
N LEU A 10 7.43 2.57 -14.36
CA LEU A 10 7.81 3.83 -15.05
C LEU A 10 9.15 4.43 -14.59
N VAL A 11 9.49 4.21 -13.32
CA VAL A 11 10.60 4.81 -12.60
C VAL A 11 11.21 3.74 -11.68
N LEU A 12 11.57 2.56 -12.24
CA LEU A 12 12.26 1.52 -11.43
C LEU A 12 13.66 1.99 -10.97
N VAL A 13 14.22 3.03 -11.60
CA VAL A 13 15.51 3.64 -11.27
C VAL A 13 15.46 5.19 -11.31
N LEU A 14 14.53 5.82 -10.58
CA LEU A 14 14.82 7.10 -9.90
C LEU A 14 14.36 6.94 -8.45
N ILE A 15 15.32 6.87 -7.55
CA ILE A 15 15.13 6.21 -6.27
C ILE A 15 14.87 7.22 -5.14
N PHE A 16 14.01 6.80 -4.22
CA PHE A 16 13.78 7.33 -2.87
C PHE A 16 12.84 8.53 -2.65
N THR A 17 12.24 8.57 -1.43
CA THR A 17 11.81 9.74 -0.58
C THR A 17 10.29 9.97 -0.29
N SER A 18 9.92 10.66 0.81
CA SER A 18 9.02 10.19 1.91
C SER A 18 7.56 10.81 2.16
N VAL A 19 6.55 10.08 2.73
CA VAL A 19 5.64 10.36 3.96
C VAL A 19 6.99 10.49 7.11
N THR A 20 6.72 11.29 8.19
CA THR A 20 5.59 12.16 8.64
C THR A 20 4.21 11.49 8.60
N ALA A 21 4.19 10.16 8.76
CA ALA A 21 3.03 9.45 9.24
C ALA A 21 2.56 10.12 10.52
N PHE A 22 1.26 10.19 10.76
CA PHE A 22 0.74 10.71 12.02
C PHE A 22 1.15 9.75 13.14
N ALA A 23 2.27 10.08 13.79
CA ALA A 23 2.81 9.37 14.93
C ALA A 23 1.99 9.71 16.18
N ASP A 24 0.73 9.30 16.19
CA ASP A 24 -0.02 9.16 17.41
C ASP A 24 0.52 7.92 18.12
N THR A 25 1.54 8.10 18.97
CA THR A 25 2.30 7.02 19.60
C THR A 25 1.53 6.38 20.76
N THR A 26 0.32 5.92 20.45
CA THR A 26 -0.48 5.05 21.30
C THR A 26 -0.54 3.67 20.64
N ASN A 27 0.01 2.65 21.31
CA ASN A 27 -0.29 1.25 20.97
C ASN A 27 -1.70 0.87 21.50
N GLU A 28 -2.67 1.80 21.40
CA GLU A 28 -4.06 1.55 21.77
C GLU A 28 -4.72 0.73 20.67
N ILE A 29 -5.37 -0.37 21.06
CA ILE A 29 -6.12 -1.18 20.11
C ILE A 29 -7.50 -0.55 19.96
N ILE A 30 -7.80 -0.03 18.79
CA ILE A 30 -9.11 0.57 18.51
C ILE A 30 -10.09 -0.56 18.14
N ILE A 31 -11.32 -0.48 18.62
CA ILE A 31 -12.41 -1.37 18.18
C ILE A 31 -13.45 -0.50 17.46
N SER A 32 -13.81 -0.89 16.24
CA SER A 32 -14.79 -0.19 15.40
C SER A 32 -15.93 -1.13 15.02
N ILE A 33 -17.18 -0.68 15.16
CA ILE A 33 -18.38 -1.45 14.80
C ILE A 33 -19.16 -0.63 13.77
N ASP A 34 -19.32 -1.18 12.56
CA ASP A 34 -19.95 -0.50 11.41
C ASP A 34 -19.39 0.93 11.20
N SER A 35 -18.06 1.08 11.32
CA SER A 35 -17.31 2.36 11.26
C SER A 35 -17.50 3.32 12.45
N THR A 36 -18.17 2.90 13.52
CA THR A 36 -18.28 3.66 14.78
C THR A 36 -17.27 3.16 15.81
N LYS A 37 -16.38 4.04 16.31
CA LYS A 37 -15.44 3.70 17.39
C LYS A 37 -16.18 3.31 18.69
N VAL A 38 -15.71 2.25 19.33
CA VAL A 38 -16.06 1.89 20.71
C VAL A 38 -15.11 2.62 21.66
N GLU A 39 -15.65 3.48 22.52
CA GLU A 39 -14.85 4.19 23.52
C GLU A 39 -14.59 3.34 24.76
N PHE A 40 -13.32 3.31 25.18
CA PHE A 40 -12.84 2.63 26.39
C PHE A 40 -12.33 3.65 27.42
N ASN A 41 -12.23 3.23 28.68
CA ASN A 41 -11.75 4.06 29.79
C ASN A 41 -11.42 3.19 31.01
N ASP A 42 -10.82 3.78 32.05
CA ASP A 42 -10.43 3.08 33.28
C ASP A 42 -11.55 2.30 33.97
N SER A 43 -12.82 2.68 33.80
CA SER A 43 -13.99 2.01 34.39
C SER A 43 -14.48 0.81 33.56
N LEU A 44 -14.29 0.86 32.24
CA LEU A 44 -14.61 -0.24 31.31
C LEU A 44 -13.45 -1.22 31.13
N GLY A 45 -12.21 -0.77 31.29
CA GLY A 45 -11.00 -1.46 30.83
C GLY A 45 -10.68 -1.13 29.37
N PHE A 46 -9.48 -1.49 28.93
CA PHE A 46 -8.98 -1.28 27.57
C PHE A 46 -8.65 -2.62 26.90
N PRO A 47 -8.88 -2.76 25.58
CA PRO A 47 -8.47 -3.96 24.85
C PRO A 47 -6.95 -4.16 24.84
N PHE A 48 -6.50 -5.42 24.79
CA PHE A 48 -5.08 -5.78 24.74
C PHE A 48 -4.84 -7.02 23.86
N VAL A 49 -3.61 -7.23 23.38
CA VAL A 49 -3.20 -8.48 22.71
C VAL A 49 -2.65 -9.45 23.74
N ASP A 50 -3.04 -10.72 23.66
CA ASP A 50 -2.56 -11.78 24.54
C ASP A 50 -1.36 -12.57 24.00
N GLU A 51 -0.85 -13.51 24.78
CA GLU A 51 0.29 -14.37 24.43
C GLU A 51 0.05 -15.29 23.21
N ASN A 52 -1.20 -15.42 22.74
CA ASN A 52 -1.56 -16.14 21.51
C ASN A 52 -1.75 -15.20 20.30
N ASN A 53 -1.32 -13.93 20.44
CA ASN A 53 -1.50 -12.85 19.47
C ASN A 53 -2.98 -12.57 19.13
N ARG A 54 -3.88 -12.62 20.12
CA ARG A 54 -5.31 -12.37 19.95
C ARG A 54 -5.77 -11.14 20.73
N THR A 55 -6.59 -10.31 20.10
CA THR A 55 -7.22 -9.17 20.78
C THR A 55 -8.27 -9.64 21.78
N LEU A 56 -8.00 -9.42 23.06
CA LEU A 56 -8.93 -9.61 24.16
C LEU A 56 -9.56 -8.27 24.55
N VAL A 57 -10.90 -8.21 24.58
CA VAL A 57 -11.66 -6.95 24.71
C VAL A 57 -12.62 -7.02 25.89
N PRO A 58 -12.83 -5.93 26.68
CA PRO A 58 -13.80 -5.91 27.77
C PRO A 58 -15.20 -6.33 27.30
N PHE A 59 -15.69 -7.44 27.84
CA PHE A 59 -16.87 -8.16 27.36
C PHE A 59 -18.09 -7.26 27.16
N ARG A 60 -18.47 -6.50 28.19
CA ARG A 60 -19.69 -5.69 28.20
C ARG A 60 -19.60 -4.50 27.23
N ALA A 61 -18.50 -3.74 27.26
CA ALA A 61 -18.34 -2.51 26.50
C ALA A 61 -18.46 -2.73 24.98
N ALA A 62 -17.83 -3.78 24.46
CA ALA A 62 -17.89 -4.11 23.03
C ALA A 62 -19.26 -4.68 22.62
N LEU A 63 -19.84 -5.60 23.41
CA LEU A 63 -21.05 -6.30 23.00
C LEU A 63 -22.34 -5.50 23.20
N GLU A 64 -22.44 -4.63 24.21
CA GLU A 64 -23.55 -3.68 24.31
C GLU A 64 -23.53 -2.69 23.13
N LYS A 65 -22.34 -2.25 22.69
CA LYS A 65 -22.18 -1.43 21.47
C LYS A 65 -22.46 -2.18 20.18
N PHE A 66 -22.20 -3.49 20.13
CA PHE A 66 -22.64 -4.39 19.06
C PHE A 66 -24.16 -4.66 19.07
N GLY A 67 -24.90 -4.18 20.08
CA GLY A 67 -26.35 -4.38 20.19
C GLY A 67 -26.76 -5.76 20.72
N ALA A 68 -25.90 -6.41 21.51
CA ALA A 68 -26.24 -7.62 22.25
C ALA A 68 -26.57 -7.29 23.71
N THR A 69 -27.53 -8.02 24.29
CA THR A 69 -27.76 -8.04 25.75
C THR A 69 -26.68 -8.89 26.41
N VAL A 70 -26.11 -8.40 27.52
CA VAL A 70 -24.92 -8.99 28.18
C VAL A 70 -25.20 -9.37 29.63
N ASP A 71 -24.95 -10.63 29.99
CA ASP A 71 -25.13 -11.19 31.33
C ASP A 71 -23.96 -12.11 31.76
N TRP A 72 -23.91 -12.50 33.03
CA TRP A 72 -22.86 -13.35 33.59
C TRP A 72 -23.43 -14.50 34.43
N ASN A 73 -23.19 -15.73 33.99
CA ASN A 73 -23.56 -16.93 34.73
C ASN A 73 -22.46 -17.31 35.74
N ASN A 74 -22.76 -17.14 37.04
CA ASN A 74 -21.86 -17.52 38.13
C ASN A 74 -21.65 -19.03 38.25
N GLU A 75 -22.68 -19.86 38.01
CA GLU A 75 -22.62 -21.31 38.20
C GLU A 75 -21.67 -21.97 37.18
N SER A 76 -21.69 -21.49 35.93
CA SER A 76 -20.83 -21.98 34.85
C SER A 76 -19.60 -21.09 34.58
N ARG A 77 -19.33 -20.09 35.42
CA ARG A 77 -18.28 -19.05 35.23
C ARG A 77 -18.22 -18.53 33.78
N SER A 78 -19.38 -18.24 33.19
CA SER A 78 -19.53 -17.95 31.76
C SER A 78 -20.13 -16.58 31.48
N ALA A 79 -19.48 -15.86 30.56
CA ALA A 79 -20.00 -14.66 29.94
C ALA A 79 -21.11 -15.04 28.94
N VAL A 80 -22.30 -14.44 29.03
CA VAL A 80 -23.45 -14.75 28.16
C VAL A 80 -23.89 -13.52 27.38
N ALA A 81 -23.98 -13.62 26.05
CA ALA A 81 -24.43 -12.55 25.17
C ALA A 81 -25.56 -13.03 24.25
N ILE A 82 -26.58 -12.18 24.04
CA ILE A 82 -27.76 -12.52 23.23
C ILE A 82 -28.05 -11.38 22.24
N LYS A 83 -28.19 -11.71 20.95
CA LYS A 83 -28.57 -10.77 19.88
C LYS A 83 -29.47 -11.49 18.87
N GLY A 84 -30.74 -11.07 18.79
CA GLY A 84 -31.77 -11.83 18.08
C GLY A 84 -31.88 -13.26 18.64
N ASP A 85 -32.02 -14.25 17.75
CA ASP A 85 -32.15 -15.66 18.09
C ASP A 85 -30.79 -16.36 18.35
N ILE A 86 -29.69 -15.60 18.47
CA ILE A 86 -28.36 -16.13 18.77
C ILE A 86 -27.99 -15.81 20.23
N LYS A 87 -27.69 -16.86 20.99
CA LYS A 87 -27.03 -16.85 22.30
C LYS A 87 -25.60 -17.35 22.14
N VAL A 88 -24.63 -16.56 22.58
CA VAL A 88 -23.23 -16.96 22.68
C VAL A 88 -22.84 -17.03 24.16
N GLU A 89 -22.24 -18.13 24.59
CA GLU A 89 -21.76 -18.33 25.96
C GLU A 89 -20.26 -18.61 25.93
N VAL A 90 -19.50 -17.91 26.78
CA VAL A 90 -18.04 -17.95 26.77
C VAL A 90 -17.54 -18.25 28.19
N PRO A 91 -17.23 -19.53 28.48
CA PRO A 91 -16.64 -19.92 29.75
C PRO A 91 -15.23 -19.34 29.91
N VAL A 92 -14.94 -18.80 31.09
CA VAL A 92 -13.61 -18.27 31.41
C VAL A 92 -12.60 -19.41 31.56
N GLU A 93 -11.33 -19.16 31.19
CA GLU A 93 -10.23 -20.13 31.20
C GLU A 93 -10.45 -21.34 30.27
N GLN A 94 -11.34 -21.24 29.27
CA GLN A 94 -11.61 -22.29 28.29
C GLN A 94 -11.35 -21.86 26.85
N ASN A 95 -10.70 -22.74 26.08
CA ASN A 95 -10.45 -22.60 24.64
C ASN A 95 -11.66 -23.03 23.78
N TYR A 96 -12.86 -22.57 24.15
CA TYR A 96 -14.07 -22.71 23.34
C TYR A 96 -15.16 -21.70 23.75
N ILE A 97 -16.09 -21.48 22.84
CA ILE A 97 -17.36 -20.80 23.07
C ILE A 97 -18.52 -21.74 22.75
N MET A 98 -19.73 -21.39 23.20
CA MET A 98 -20.97 -22.09 22.85
C MET A 98 -21.86 -21.14 22.03
N LYS A 99 -22.37 -21.58 20.88
CA LYS A 99 -23.35 -20.87 20.05
C LYS A 99 -24.65 -21.68 20.04
N ASN A 100 -25.73 -21.16 20.63
CA ASN A 100 -27.02 -21.88 20.76
C ASN A 100 -26.90 -23.33 21.29
N GLY A 101 -25.89 -23.60 22.14
CA GLY A 101 -25.59 -24.93 22.69
C GLY A 101 -24.62 -25.79 21.87
N GLU A 102 -24.22 -25.37 20.67
CA GLU A 102 -23.15 -25.98 19.89
C GLU A 102 -21.78 -25.47 20.35
N LYS A 103 -20.78 -26.35 20.50
CA LYS A 103 -19.43 -26.00 20.94
C LYS A 103 -18.51 -25.62 19.76
N ILE A 104 -18.05 -24.38 19.74
CA ILE A 104 -17.07 -23.86 18.78
C ILE A 104 -15.73 -23.73 19.48
N ALA A 105 -14.69 -24.41 18.98
CA ALA A 105 -13.34 -24.30 19.54
C ALA A 105 -12.71 -22.93 19.27
N THR A 106 -11.87 -22.45 20.20
CA THR A 106 -11.07 -21.23 20.02
C THR A 106 -9.60 -21.51 20.31
N ASP A 107 -8.71 -20.69 19.76
CA ASP A 107 -7.25 -20.77 19.91
C ASP A 107 -6.71 -19.91 21.07
N THR A 108 -7.58 -19.15 21.74
CA THR A 108 -7.31 -18.60 23.08
C THR A 108 -8.57 -18.64 23.95
N ALA A 109 -8.39 -18.44 25.25
CA ALA A 109 -9.44 -18.43 26.26
C ALA A 109 -9.87 -17.02 26.66
N ALA A 110 -11.12 -16.88 27.11
CA ALA A 110 -11.55 -15.71 27.87
C ALA A 110 -10.85 -15.64 29.24
N LYS A 111 -10.49 -14.44 29.68
CA LYS A 111 -9.70 -14.19 30.90
C LYS A 111 -10.43 -13.21 31.82
N ILE A 112 -10.23 -13.33 33.14
CA ILE A 112 -10.61 -12.29 34.09
C ILE A 112 -9.35 -11.52 34.49
N VAL A 113 -9.33 -10.22 34.22
CA VAL A 113 -8.23 -9.31 34.58
C VAL A 113 -8.81 -8.13 35.35
N ASN A 114 -8.28 -7.84 36.54
CA ASN A 114 -8.76 -6.76 37.42
C ASN A 114 -10.28 -6.78 37.66
N GLY A 115 -10.86 -7.97 37.82
CA GLY A 115 -12.30 -8.18 38.04
C GLY A 115 -13.19 -8.03 36.80
N ARG A 116 -12.62 -7.84 35.61
CA ARG A 116 -13.35 -7.72 34.34
C ARG A 116 -13.10 -8.93 33.45
N THR A 117 -14.14 -9.43 32.81
CA THR A 117 -14.03 -10.50 31.81
C THR A 117 -13.66 -9.92 30.45
N TYR A 118 -12.61 -10.45 29.84
CA TYR A 118 -12.14 -10.11 28.50
C TYR A 118 -12.29 -11.32 27.58
N LEU A 119 -12.85 -11.12 26.39
CA LEU A 119 -13.14 -12.19 25.43
C LEU A 119 -12.31 -12.06 24.14
N PRO A 120 -11.98 -13.17 23.46
CA PRO A 120 -11.45 -13.15 22.10
C PRO A 120 -12.51 -12.63 21.13
N ILE A 121 -12.43 -11.34 20.78
CA ILE A 121 -13.54 -10.62 20.15
C ILE A 121 -13.95 -11.20 18.80
N ARG A 122 -12.99 -11.67 17.99
CA ARG A 122 -13.24 -12.32 16.69
C ARG A 122 -14.24 -13.48 16.82
N ALA A 123 -13.89 -14.50 17.61
CA ALA A 123 -14.70 -15.72 17.74
C ALA A 123 -16.13 -15.44 18.24
N VAL A 124 -16.29 -14.47 19.14
CA VAL A 124 -17.60 -14.10 19.70
C VAL A 124 -18.48 -13.42 18.66
N ILE A 125 -17.92 -12.47 17.89
CA ILE A 125 -18.65 -11.71 16.87
C ILE A 125 -18.95 -12.57 15.63
N GLU A 126 -18.01 -13.44 15.23
CA GLU A 126 -18.23 -14.44 14.16
C GLU A 126 -19.31 -15.46 14.55
N ALA A 127 -19.44 -15.82 15.83
CA ALA A 127 -20.55 -16.64 16.29
C ALA A 127 -21.92 -15.94 16.11
N PHE A 128 -21.98 -14.60 16.16
CA PHE A 128 -23.17 -13.82 15.78
C PHE A 128 -23.38 -13.66 14.27
N GLY A 129 -22.46 -14.16 13.42
CA GLY A 129 -22.57 -14.08 11.96
C GLY A 129 -22.08 -12.75 11.35
N SER A 130 -21.35 -11.95 12.12
CA SER A 130 -20.71 -10.70 11.66
C SER A 130 -19.21 -10.91 11.41
N SER A 131 -18.61 -10.19 10.46
CA SER A 131 -17.17 -10.36 10.14
C SER A 131 -16.28 -9.50 11.03
N VAL A 132 -15.04 -9.97 11.27
CA VAL A 132 -14.03 -9.28 12.10
C VAL A 132 -12.66 -9.24 11.44
N GLU A 133 -12.35 -8.10 10.86
CA GLU A 133 -11.05 -7.83 10.25
C GLU A 133 -10.08 -7.12 11.20
N TRP A 134 -8.78 -7.28 10.91
CA TRP A 134 -7.71 -6.57 11.61
C TRP A 134 -7.05 -5.58 10.65
N ASP A 135 -7.22 -4.30 10.93
CA ASP A 135 -6.59 -3.20 10.21
C ASP A 135 -5.25 -2.87 10.87
N GLN A 136 -4.20 -3.56 10.41
CA GLN A 136 -2.85 -3.42 10.96
C GLN A 136 -2.27 -2.01 10.81
N ALA A 137 -2.72 -1.23 9.81
CA ALA A 137 -2.27 0.14 9.61
C ALA A 137 -2.81 1.11 10.68
N LEU A 138 -4.00 0.82 11.23
CA LEU A 138 -4.69 1.66 12.22
C LEU A 138 -4.82 0.97 13.59
N ASN A 139 -4.11 -0.15 13.84
CA ASN A 139 -4.28 -1.03 15.01
C ASN A 139 -5.75 -1.28 15.40
N THR A 140 -6.63 -1.43 14.40
CA THR A 140 -8.09 -1.42 14.59
C THR A 140 -8.70 -2.80 14.32
N VAL A 141 -9.48 -3.31 15.28
CA VAL A 141 -10.42 -4.40 15.02
C VAL A 141 -11.66 -3.81 14.36
N VAL A 142 -11.93 -4.15 13.10
CA VAL A 142 -13.12 -3.71 12.37
C VAL A 142 -14.17 -4.82 12.38
N ILE A 143 -15.30 -4.54 13.02
CA ILE A 143 -16.50 -5.38 13.05
C ILE A 143 -17.50 -4.83 12.03
N THR A 144 -17.93 -5.67 11.09
CA THR A 144 -19.00 -5.33 10.13
C THR A 144 -20.21 -6.22 10.39
N THR A 145 -21.34 -5.63 10.78
CA THR A 145 -22.54 -6.39 11.20
C THR A 145 -23.39 -6.89 10.03
N THR A 146 -23.37 -6.15 8.92
CA THR A 146 -24.13 -6.44 7.69
C THR A 146 -23.15 -6.83 6.59
N PRO A 147 -23.24 -8.04 5.99
CA PRO A 147 -22.25 -8.49 5.01
C PRO A 147 -22.04 -7.52 3.84
N VAL A 148 -20.77 -7.22 3.54
CA VAL A 148 -20.34 -6.35 2.43
C VAL A 148 -19.55 -7.17 1.42
N ASP A 149 -20.00 -7.18 0.16
CA ASP A 149 -19.23 -7.75 -0.95
C ASP A 149 -18.13 -6.77 -1.39
N ALA A 150 -17.03 -6.79 -0.64
CA ALA A 150 -15.87 -5.95 -0.88
C ALA A 150 -15.25 -6.21 -2.27
N ALA A 151 -15.26 -7.48 -2.72
CA ALA A 151 -14.72 -7.87 -4.02
C ALA A 151 -15.54 -7.31 -5.18
N ALA A 152 -16.88 -7.33 -5.12
CA ALA A 152 -17.74 -6.72 -6.13
C ALA A 152 -17.60 -5.20 -6.20
N ILE A 153 -17.59 -4.52 -5.04
CA ILE A 153 -17.42 -3.05 -4.97
C ILE A 153 -16.05 -2.65 -5.53
N PHE A 154 -14.98 -3.35 -5.13
CA PHE A 154 -13.65 -3.14 -5.68
C PHE A 154 -13.61 -3.37 -7.19
N THR A 155 -14.29 -4.41 -7.69
CA THR A 155 -14.36 -4.74 -9.12
C THR A 155 -15.13 -3.67 -9.91
N GLU A 156 -16.18 -3.07 -9.34
CA GLU A 156 -16.88 -1.93 -9.97
C GLU A 156 -15.95 -0.71 -10.10
N ALA A 157 -15.27 -0.31 -9.02
CA ALA A 157 -14.32 0.80 -9.03
C ALA A 157 -13.11 0.54 -9.96
N ASN A 158 -12.64 -0.71 -9.99
CA ASN A 158 -11.65 -1.17 -10.96
C ASN A 158 -12.13 -0.96 -12.39
N ASN A 159 -13.34 -1.42 -12.71
CA ASN A 159 -13.91 -1.29 -14.05
C ASN A 159 -14.12 0.17 -14.47
N LYS A 160 -14.55 1.06 -13.55
CA LYS A 160 -14.65 2.51 -13.80
C LYS A 160 -13.31 3.18 -14.08
N SER A 161 -12.22 2.71 -13.47
CA SER A 161 -10.87 3.22 -13.73
C SER A 161 -10.37 2.97 -15.18
N TYR A 162 -11.09 2.18 -15.98
CA TYR A 162 -10.79 2.01 -17.39
C TYR A 162 -11.36 3.14 -18.29
N ASP A 163 -12.34 3.93 -17.81
CA ASP A 163 -12.88 5.09 -18.53
C ASP A 163 -12.09 6.40 -18.28
N TRP A 164 -10.98 6.32 -17.54
CA TRP A 164 -10.13 7.45 -17.18
C TRP A 164 -9.18 7.84 -18.32
N LYS A 165 -9.44 8.99 -18.94
CA LYS A 165 -8.64 9.61 -20.02
C LYS A 165 -7.54 10.51 -19.47
N ASN A 166 -7.83 11.19 -18.36
CA ASN A 166 -6.88 11.97 -17.58
C ASN A 166 -7.33 12.07 -16.11
N TYR A 167 -6.40 12.47 -15.23
CA TYR A 167 -6.65 12.83 -13.83
C TYR A 167 -5.46 13.64 -13.27
N ASP A 168 -5.69 14.34 -12.17
CA ASP A 168 -4.64 14.96 -11.35
C ASP A 168 -4.47 14.13 -10.07
N ALA A 169 -3.24 13.96 -9.59
CA ALA A 169 -2.96 13.21 -8.36
C ALA A 169 -1.87 13.87 -7.51
N THR A 170 -2.05 13.81 -6.20
CA THR A 170 -1.07 14.26 -5.21
C THR A 170 -0.52 13.06 -4.48
N ALA A 171 0.80 12.92 -4.39
CA ALA A 171 1.43 11.77 -3.73
C ALA A 171 2.60 12.13 -2.83
N GLU A 172 2.86 11.23 -1.89
CA GLU A 172 3.87 11.33 -0.83
C GLU A 172 4.34 9.87 -0.54
N MET A 173 5.61 9.55 -0.15
CA MET A 173 6.13 8.12 -0.18
C MET A 173 7.06 7.56 0.99
N HIS A 174 6.61 7.30 2.26
CA HIS A 174 7.52 7.39 3.47
C HIS A 174 8.67 6.41 3.54
N MET A 175 9.85 6.95 3.23
CA MET A 175 11.11 6.35 3.55
C MET A 175 11.70 6.79 4.89
N SER A 176 12.23 5.79 5.58
CA SER A 176 13.18 5.88 6.68
C SER A 176 14.27 4.83 6.49
N MET A 177 15.52 5.19 6.76
CA MET A 177 16.65 4.26 6.74
C MET A 177 17.55 4.47 7.97
N ASN A 178 18.16 3.40 8.44
CA ASN A 178 19.13 3.40 9.53
C ASN A 178 20.54 3.53 8.96
N VAL A 179 21.19 4.65 9.22
CA VAL A 179 22.57 4.92 8.81
C VAL A 179 23.49 4.71 10.02
N PRO A 180 24.49 3.81 9.96
CA PRO A 180 25.54 3.72 10.97
C PRO A 180 26.45 4.96 10.93
N ASP A 181 26.88 5.46 12.08
CA ASP A 181 27.96 6.44 12.18
C ASP A 181 29.33 5.79 12.43
N ASP A 182 30.40 6.60 12.34
CA ASP A 182 31.80 6.18 12.53
C ASP A 182 32.08 5.57 13.93
N ALA A 183 31.17 5.76 14.89
CA ALA A 183 31.25 5.19 16.24
C ALA A 183 30.41 3.90 16.39
N GLY A 184 29.77 3.42 15.32
CA GLY A 184 28.91 2.24 15.30
C GLY A 184 27.52 2.46 15.91
N SER A 185 27.11 3.72 16.15
CA SER A 185 25.74 4.03 16.57
C SER A 185 24.83 4.16 15.36
N VAL A 186 23.56 3.79 15.53
CA VAL A 186 22.58 3.82 14.43
C VAL A 186 21.72 5.07 14.52
N GLN A 187 21.68 5.85 13.44
CA GLN A 187 20.89 7.07 13.32
C GLN A 187 19.83 6.93 12.23
N ALA A 188 18.61 7.38 12.48
CA ALA A 188 17.52 7.32 11.50
C ALA A 188 17.53 8.57 10.60
N MET A 189 17.53 8.35 9.28
CA MET A 189 17.31 9.38 8.27
C MET A 189 15.87 9.31 7.75
N HIS A 190 15.20 10.46 7.63
CA HIS A 190 13.85 10.60 7.08
C HIS A 190 13.86 11.65 5.97
N MET A 191 13.01 11.55 4.93
CA MET A 191 13.21 12.35 3.70
C MET A 191 11.93 12.80 2.98
N LYS A 192 10.99 13.57 3.55
CA LYS A 192 9.66 13.82 2.92
C LYS A 192 9.69 14.29 1.45
N MET A 193 9.16 13.52 0.49
CA MET A 193 8.90 13.93 -0.90
C MET A 193 7.40 14.15 -1.12
N ASN A 194 7.06 15.27 -1.75
CA ASN A 194 5.70 15.56 -2.21
C ASN A 194 5.70 15.68 -3.74
N MET A 195 4.78 14.99 -4.41
CA MET A 195 4.62 14.96 -5.86
C MET A 195 3.23 15.49 -6.27
N LEU A 196 3.21 16.44 -7.21
CA LEU A 196 2.01 16.93 -7.88
C LEU A 196 2.02 16.44 -9.32
N MET A 197 1.07 15.58 -9.69
CA MET A 197 1.01 14.88 -10.96
C MET A 197 -0.23 15.25 -11.77
N THR A 198 -0.06 15.41 -13.08
CA THR A 198 -1.14 15.45 -14.06
C THR A 198 -0.89 14.36 -15.10
N ILE A 199 -1.84 13.46 -15.30
CA ILE A 199 -1.66 12.24 -16.10
C ILE A 199 -2.75 12.16 -17.19
N PHE A 200 -2.33 11.84 -18.42
CA PHE A 200 -3.17 11.52 -19.57
C PHE A 200 -2.84 10.10 -20.03
N THR A 201 -3.86 9.31 -20.35
CA THR A 201 -3.73 7.84 -20.51
C THR A 201 -3.63 7.36 -21.96
N ASN A 202 -4.08 8.17 -22.92
CA ASN A 202 -3.92 7.89 -24.35
C ASN A 202 -3.88 9.21 -25.18
N PRO A 203 -2.76 9.56 -25.84
CA PRO A 203 -1.43 8.96 -25.67
C PRO A 203 -0.94 9.15 -24.23
N MET A 204 -0.11 8.21 -23.74
CA MET A 204 0.38 8.26 -22.36
C MET A 204 1.31 9.46 -22.16
N LYS A 205 0.90 10.40 -21.29
CA LYS A 205 1.71 11.56 -20.90
C LYS A 205 1.56 11.83 -19.42
N ALA A 206 2.65 12.22 -18.77
CA ALA A 206 2.65 12.68 -17.38
C ALA A 206 3.43 13.99 -17.25
N LYS A 207 2.93 14.88 -16.39
CA LYS A 207 3.70 15.96 -15.77
C LYS A 207 3.79 15.66 -14.28
N ILE A 208 4.98 15.80 -13.70
CA ILE A 208 5.24 15.60 -12.28
C ILE A 208 6.06 16.79 -11.79
N ASN A 209 5.64 17.41 -10.69
CA ASN A 209 6.45 18.39 -9.95
C ASN A 209 6.75 17.75 -8.59
N ALA A 210 8.03 17.55 -8.26
CA ALA A 210 8.46 16.89 -7.04
C ALA A 210 9.29 17.84 -6.17
N ASN A 211 9.01 17.90 -4.87
CA ASN A 211 9.90 18.50 -3.88
C ASN A 211 10.34 17.44 -2.86
N MET A 212 11.48 17.63 -2.20
CA MET A 212 12.05 16.70 -1.22
C MET A 212 12.57 17.48 -0.01
N VAL A 213 12.35 16.97 1.20
CA VAL A 213 12.74 17.56 2.49
C VAL A 213 13.42 16.48 3.33
N MET A 214 14.75 16.49 3.34
CA MET A 214 15.57 15.56 4.11
C MET A 214 15.68 16.05 5.56
N ASP A 215 15.39 15.19 6.53
CA ASP A 215 15.68 15.39 7.95
C ASP A 215 16.86 14.49 8.33
N VAL A 216 17.98 15.12 8.64
CA VAL A 216 19.24 14.47 9.03
C VAL A 216 19.65 15.05 10.37
N MET A 217 19.68 14.21 11.42
CA MET A 217 20.01 14.61 12.80
C MET A 217 19.13 15.76 13.35
N GLY A 218 17.89 15.91 12.89
CA GLY A 218 17.00 17.01 13.28
C GLY A 218 17.23 18.31 12.49
N GLN A 219 18.04 18.30 11.44
CA GLN A 219 18.21 19.41 10.50
C GLN A 219 17.44 19.12 9.21
N GLN A 220 16.46 19.98 8.91
CA GLN A 220 15.67 19.88 7.69
C GLN A 220 16.31 20.63 6.53
N MET A 221 16.57 19.90 5.44
CA MET A 221 17.14 20.38 4.18
C MET A 221 16.10 20.18 3.06
N SER A 222 15.55 21.28 2.53
CA SER A 222 14.65 21.21 1.37
C SER A 222 15.45 21.28 0.07
N GLN A 223 15.26 20.30 -0.80
CA GLN A 223 15.65 20.39 -2.20
C GLN A 223 14.67 21.31 -2.97
N PRO A 224 15.17 22.09 -3.94
CA PRO A 224 14.34 22.80 -4.92
C PRO A 224 13.38 21.87 -5.70
N VAL A 225 12.31 22.45 -6.27
CA VAL A 225 11.28 21.69 -7.00
C VAL A 225 11.82 21.18 -8.33
N MET A 226 11.97 19.86 -8.45
CA MET A 226 12.25 19.18 -9.72
C MET A 226 10.97 19.13 -10.57
N GLN A 227 11.11 19.40 -11.87
CA GLN A 227 10.01 19.20 -12.83
C GLN A 227 10.34 18.04 -13.76
N MET A 228 9.42 17.10 -13.91
CA MET A 228 9.56 15.97 -14.81
C MET A 228 8.37 15.91 -15.77
N TYR A 229 8.65 15.54 -17.01
CA TYR A 229 7.63 15.17 -17.99
C TYR A 229 7.94 13.79 -18.54
N LEU A 230 6.90 13.04 -18.88
CA LEU A 230 7.01 11.82 -19.69
C LEU A 230 6.01 11.90 -20.84
N SER A 231 6.44 11.43 -22.02
CA SER A 231 5.58 11.08 -23.14
C SER A 231 5.97 9.69 -23.62
N ALA A 232 4.98 8.87 -23.99
CA ALA A 232 5.21 7.58 -24.63
C ALA A 232 4.33 7.42 -25.87
N ASP A 233 4.79 6.59 -26.80
CA ASP A 233 4.14 6.30 -28.08
C ASP A 233 4.21 4.80 -28.41
N ASP A 234 4.00 4.44 -29.67
CA ASP A 234 4.00 3.05 -30.13
C ASP A 234 5.38 2.36 -30.11
N LYS A 235 6.48 3.12 -29.94
CA LYS A 235 7.87 2.66 -30.01
C LYS A 235 8.64 2.70 -28.69
N GLY A 236 8.22 3.53 -27.75
CA GLY A 236 8.93 3.69 -26.49
C GLY A 236 8.47 4.88 -25.68
N TYR A 237 9.38 5.47 -24.91
CA TYR A 237 9.10 6.63 -24.09
C TYR A 237 10.29 7.61 -24.00
N THR A 238 9.96 8.87 -23.77
CA THR A 238 10.94 9.91 -23.42
C THR A 238 10.59 10.50 -22.06
N THR A 239 11.54 10.44 -21.14
CA THR A 239 11.52 11.25 -19.91
C THR A 239 12.24 12.57 -20.14
N TYR A 240 11.79 13.63 -19.48
CA TYR A 240 12.44 14.94 -19.44
C TYR A 240 12.54 15.37 -17.99
N MET A 241 13.72 15.79 -17.55
CA MET A 241 13.99 16.19 -16.17
C MET A 241 14.60 17.59 -16.13
N GLY A 242 13.90 18.51 -15.48
CA GLY A 242 14.33 19.87 -15.21
C GLY A 242 14.87 19.95 -13.79
N MET A 243 16.19 20.03 -13.66
CA MET A 243 16.88 20.29 -12.40
C MET A 243 17.07 21.80 -12.24
N PRO A 244 16.46 22.44 -11.23
CA PRO A 244 16.71 23.87 -10.94
C PRO A 244 18.12 24.08 -10.38
N ASP A 245 18.76 25.18 -10.78
CA ASP A 245 19.99 25.66 -10.16
C ASP A 245 19.74 26.41 -8.83
N SER A 246 20.80 26.97 -8.24
CA SER A 246 20.73 27.76 -7.00
C SER A 246 19.96 29.08 -7.11
N GLN A 247 19.52 29.45 -8.33
CA GLN A 247 18.70 30.62 -8.62
C GLN A 247 17.27 30.23 -9.06
N GLY A 248 16.96 28.92 -9.14
CA GLY A 248 15.68 28.38 -9.56
C GLY A 248 15.53 28.20 -11.08
N ALA A 249 16.58 28.40 -11.87
CA ALA A 249 16.54 28.22 -13.32
C ALA A 249 16.67 26.73 -13.69
N LEU A 250 15.70 26.20 -14.43
CA LEU A 250 15.66 24.78 -14.81
C LEU A 250 16.67 24.46 -15.93
N THR A 251 17.69 23.67 -15.60
CA THR A 251 18.51 22.97 -16.58
C THR A 251 17.82 21.67 -16.95
N TRP A 252 17.55 21.46 -18.24
CA TRP A 252 16.84 20.28 -18.74
C TRP A 252 17.80 19.22 -19.28
N MET A 253 17.49 17.96 -18.96
CA MET A 253 18.01 16.76 -19.60
C MET A 253 16.83 15.89 -20.05
N LYS A 254 17.05 14.94 -20.98
CA LYS A 254 16.07 13.93 -21.35
C LYS A 254 16.67 12.53 -21.43
N SER A 255 15.84 11.51 -21.40
CA SER A 255 16.25 10.15 -21.75
C SER A 255 15.16 9.51 -22.62
N THR A 256 15.54 9.18 -23.85
CA THR A 256 14.72 8.44 -24.81
C THR A 256 15.07 6.96 -24.76
N VAL A 257 14.07 6.11 -24.54
CA VAL A 257 14.18 4.65 -24.59
C VAL A 257 13.26 4.16 -25.71
N GLU A 258 13.85 3.63 -26.78
CA GLU A 258 13.12 2.91 -27.84
C GLU A 258 13.08 1.43 -27.45
N ASP A 259 11.89 0.93 -27.12
CA ASP A 259 11.60 -0.44 -26.69
C ASP A 259 10.14 -0.73 -27.05
N GLU A 260 9.92 -1.48 -28.15
CA GLU A 260 8.58 -1.76 -28.65
C GLU A 260 7.78 -2.72 -27.73
N MET A 261 8.45 -3.52 -26.88
CA MET A 261 7.77 -4.40 -25.92
C MET A 261 7.29 -3.60 -24.71
N PHE A 262 8.14 -2.76 -24.13
CA PHE A 262 7.73 -1.80 -23.10
C PHE A 262 6.65 -0.87 -23.65
N ALA A 263 6.77 -0.39 -24.89
CA ALA A 263 5.71 0.37 -25.56
C ALA A 263 4.41 -0.43 -25.71
N MET A 264 4.47 -1.73 -26.04
CA MET A 264 3.29 -2.62 -26.10
C MET A 264 2.66 -2.95 -24.74
N LEU A 265 3.40 -2.80 -23.63
CA LEU A 265 2.82 -2.73 -22.28
C LEU A 265 2.20 -1.35 -22.03
N MET A 266 2.78 -0.27 -22.59
CA MET A 266 2.30 1.11 -22.51
C MET A 266 1.02 1.40 -23.34
N LYS A 267 0.56 0.49 -24.22
CA LYS A 267 -0.64 0.70 -25.06
C LYS A 267 -1.93 0.57 -24.26
N TYR A 268 -2.90 1.42 -24.62
CA TYR A 268 -4.21 1.46 -23.97
C TYR A 268 -5.36 1.42 -24.98
N ASP A 269 -5.62 0.21 -25.46
CA ASP A 269 -6.70 -0.19 -26.37
C ASP A 269 -7.67 -1.19 -25.69
N GLN A 270 -8.75 -1.58 -26.37
CA GLN A 270 -9.80 -2.44 -25.81
C GLN A 270 -9.35 -3.89 -25.53
N ASP A 271 -8.46 -4.44 -26.34
CA ASP A 271 -7.99 -5.82 -26.17
C ASP A 271 -7.03 -5.90 -24.96
N LYS A 272 -6.17 -4.90 -24.81
CA LYS A 272 -5.36 -4.69 -23.60
C LYS A 272 -6.23 -4.42 -22.38
N ILE A 273 -7.32 -3.65 -22.48
CA ILE A 273 -8.27 -3.43 -21.38
C ILE A 273 -8.84 -4.78 -20.87
N GLU A 274 -9.31 -5.64 -21.76
CA GLU A 274 -9.96 -6.89 -21.34
C GLU A 274 -8.96 -7.92 -20.79
N ALA A 275 -7.79 -8.07 -21.43
CA ALA A 275 -6.71 -8.93 -20.93
C ALA A 275 -6.27 -8.50 -19.52
N ASN A 276 -6.18 -7.19 -19.28
CA ASN A 276 -5.88 -6.64 -17.96
C ASN A 276 -6.96 -6.98 -16.91
N LYS A 277 -8.26 -6.97 -17.25
CA LYS A 277 -9.32 -7.34 -16.29
C LYS A 277 -9.19 -8.78 -15.82
N GLU A 278 -8.97 -9.73 -16.73
CA GLU A 278 -8.81 -11.14 -16.37
C GLU A 278 -7.53 -11.38 -15.56
N LEU A 279 -6.42 -10.69 -15.84
CA LEU A 279 -5.22 -10.73 -15.00
C LEU A 279 -5.47 -10.20 -13.58
N MET A 280 -6.13 -9.04 -13.44
CA MET A 280 -6.42 -8.50 -12.11
C MET A 280 -7.38 -9.40 -11.33
N LYS A 281 -8.33 -10.06 -12.01
CA LYS A 281 -9.26 -11.06 -11.45
C LYS A 281 -8.57 -12.39 -11.08
N LYS A 282 -7.49 -12.77 -11.79
CA LYS A 282 -6.66 -13.94 -11.49
C LYS A 282 -5.76 -13.73 -10.28
N TYR A 283 -5.23 -12.52 -10.10
CA TYR A 283 -4.13 -12.26 -9.15
C TYR A 283 -4.48 -11.37 -7.95
N ILE A 284 -5.65 -10.73 -7.91
CA ILE A 284 -6.17 -10.12 -6.67
C ILE A 284 -6.86 -11.18 -5.82
N LYS A 285 -6.56 -11.15 -4.53
CA LYS A 285 -7.16 -11.97 -3.48
C LYS A 285 -7.34 -11.16 -2.20
N ASP A 286 -8.02 -11.76 -1.21
CA ASP A 286 -8.15 -11.22 0.15
C ASP A 286 -8.68 -9.77 0.21
N VAL A 287 -9.70 -9.46 -0.62
CA VAL A 287 -10.33 -8.14 -0.64
C VAL A 287 -11.15 -7.94 0.64
N LYS A 288 -10.61 -7.13 1.54
CA LYS A 288 -11.13 -6.81 2.87
C LYS A 288 -11.79 -5.44 2.88
N TYR A 289 -12.80 -5.27 3.73
CA TYR A 289 -13.47 -4.00 3.97
C TYR A 289 -13.24 -3.54 5.41
N PHE A 290 -12.82 -2.29 5.57
CA PHE A 290 -12.47 -1.69 6.86
C PHE A 290 -13.46 -0.60 7.32
N GLY A 291 -14.57 -0.41 6.62
CA GLY A 291 -15.63 0.52 7.01
C GLY A 291 -15.69 1.80 6.17
N LYS A 292 -16.52 2.73 6.65
CA LYS A 292 -16.74 4.05 6.06
C LYS A 292 -15.93 5.11 6.80
N TYR A 293 -15.33 6.01 6.04
CA TYR A 293 -14.53 7.12 6.52
C TYR A 293 -15.04 8.40 5.85
N THR A 294 -15.10 9.51 6.58
CA THR A 294 -15.41 10.82 5.99
C THR A 294 -14.10 11.55 5.74
N ASP A 295 -13.89 12.08 4.54
CA ASP A 295 -12.72 12.92 4.24
C ASP A 295 -12.96 14.41 4.53
N ASP A 296 -11.92 15.22 4.39
CA ASP A 296 -11.97 16.68 4.62
C ASP A 296 -12.94 17.43 3.69
N ALA A 297 -13.34 16.81 2.57
CA ALA A 297 -14.35 17.32 1.65
C ALA A 297 -15.78 16.86 2.00
N GLY A 298 -15.95 16.06 3.06
CA GLY A 298 -17.24 15.52 3.49
C GLY A 298 -17.75 14.33 2.66
N ARG A 299 -16.90 13.71 1.82
CA ARG A 299 -17.26 12.51 1.06
C ARG A 299 -17.22 11.28 1.94
N THR A 300 -18.19 10.37 1.76
CA THR A 300 -18.16 9.04 2.37
C THR A 300 -17.28 8.11 1.54
N LEU A 301 -16.15 7.71 2.08
CA LEU A 301 -15.19 6.81 1.44
C LEU A 301 -15.25 5.41 2.07
N LEU A 302 -15.27 4.39 1.23
CA LEU A 302 -15.19 2.98 1.62
C LEU A 302 -13.70 2.58 1.66
N ARG A 303 -13.14 2.32 2.84
CA ARG A 303 -11.75 1.83 2.98
C ARG A 303 -11.73 0.32 2.77
N MET A 304 -10.84 -0.14 1.90
CA MET A 304 -10.62 -1.54 1.59
C MET A 304 -9.13 -1.85 1.52
N GLN A 305 -8.79 -3.12 1.71
CA GLN A 305 -7.46 -3.67 1.44
C GLN A 305 -7.59 -4.81 0.44
N TYR A 306 -6.60 -5.01 -0.42
CA TYR A 306 -6.46 -6.24 -1.20
C TYR A 306 -5.01 -6.67 -1.27
N SER A 307 -4.81 -7.98 -1.47
CA SER A 307 -3.51 -8.58 -1.75
C SER A 307 -3.39 -8.87 -3.24
N MET A 308 -2.23 -8.61 -3.84
CA MET A 308 -1.93 -8.93 -5.24
C MET A 308 -0.73 -9.87 -5.30
N SER A 309 -0.93 -11.05 -5.88
CA SER A 309 0.18 -11.99 -6.10
C SER A 309 1.19 -11.43 -7.10
N THR A 310 2.47 -11.48 -6.74
CA THR A 310 3.60 -11.05 -7.58
C THR A 310 3.80 -11.95 -8.80
N GLU A 311 3.19 -13.13 -8.85
CA GLU A 311 3.09 -13.94 -10.08
C GLU A 311 2.42 -13.19 -11.24
N ILE A 312 1.68 -12.09 -10.98
CA ILE A 312 1.18 -11.20 -12.03
C ILE A 312 2.33 -10.66 -12.90
N TYR A 313 3.52 -10.40 -12.33
CA TYR A 313 4.67 -9.95 -13.10
C TYR A 313 5.19 -11.03 -14.04
N LYS A 314 5.02 -12.32 -13.72
CA LYS A 314 5.39 -13.42 -14.61
C LYS A 314 4.48 -13.52 -15.84
N ASP A 315 3.17 -13.41 -15.65
CA ASP A 315 2.21 -13.37 -16.77
C ASP A 315 2.37 -12.11 -17.64
N LEU A 316 2.89 -11.01 -17.07
CA LEU A 316 3.06 -9.72 -17.76
C LEU A 316 4.43 -9.53 -18.43
N LEU A 317 5.50 -10.00 -17.80
CA LEU A 317 6.90 -9.71 -18.16
C LEU A 317 7.72 -10.96 -18.45
N GLY A 318 7.23 -12.17 -18.16
CA GLY A 318 8.02 -13.41 -18.28
C GLY A 318 8.69 -13.60 -19.64
N GLY A 319 7.93 -13.40 -20.73
CA GLY A 319 8.47 -13.47 -22.09
C GLY A 319 9.45 -12.33 -22.45
N TYR A 320 9.32 -11.15 -21.82
CA TYR A 320 10.25 -10.03 -21.99
C TYR A 320 11.58 -10.31 -21.26
N VAL A 321 11.53 -10.89 -20.06
CA VAL A 321 12.73 -11.35 -19.34
C VAL A 321 13.41 -12.50 -20.10
N GLU A 322 12.63 -13.44 -20.65
CA GLU A 322 13.14 -14.54 -21.45
C GLU A 322 13.82 -14.04 -22.74
N GLU A 323 13.25 -13.04 -23.43
CA GLU A 323 13.87 -12.42 -24.61
C GLU A 323 15.14 -11.62 -24.26
N LEU A 324 15.10 -10.72 -23.26
CA LEU A 324 16.28 -9.98 -22.77
C LEU A 324 17.42 -10.92 -22.36
N SER A 325 17.11 -12.05 -21.72
CA SER A 325 18.07 -13.07 -21.29
C SER A 325 18.77 -13.78 -22.46
N THR A 326 18.30 -13.61 -23.70
CA THR A 326 18.96 -14.13 -24.91
C THR A 326 19.81 -13.08 -25.64
N SER A 327 19.82 -11.83 -25.17
CA SER A 327 20.67 -10.78 -25.75
C SER A 327 22.16 -11.02 -25.47
N MET A 328 23.01 -10.36 -26.27
CA MET A 328 24.46 -10.31 -26.09
C MET A 328 24.94 -8.96 -25.52
N SER A 329 24.03 -8.08 -25.05
CA SER A 329 24.41 -6.81 -24.41
C SER A 329 24.33 -6.89 -22.89
N GLU A 330 25.40 -6.43 -22.24
CA GLU A 330 25.56 -6.46 -20.77
C GLU A 330 24.47 -5.64 -20.06
N GLN A 331 23.99 -4.55 -20.70
CA GLN A 331 22.92 -3.71 -20.16
C GLN A 331 21.56 -4.43 -20.18
N GLU A 332 21.28 -5.26 -21.20
CA GLU A 332 20.05 -6.05 -21.29
C GLU A 332 20.11 -7.29 -20.39
N GLU A 333 21.28 -7.94 -20.26
CA GLU A 333 21.50 -9.01 -19.27
C GLU A 333 21.35 -8.49 -17.83
N MET A 334 21.87 -7.28 -17.53
CA MET A 334 21.66 -6.60 -16.25
C MET A 334 20.18 -6.35 -15.98
N THR A 335 19.46 -5.84 -16.99
CA THR A 335 18.02 -5.56 -16.91
C THR A 335 17.21 -6.85 -16.73
N ALA A 336 17.56 -7.93 -17.44
CA ALA A 336 16.93 -9.24 -17.29
C ALA A 336 17.03 -9.77 -15.86
N LYS A 337 18.22 -9.72 -15.24
CA LYS A 337 18.43 -10.18 -13.85
C LYS A 337 17.63 -9.37 -12.83
N MET A 338 17.56 -8.05 -12.98
CA MET A 338 16.72 -7.20 -12.11
C MET A 338 15.22 -7.51 -12.25
N LEU A 339 14.77 -7.92 -13.45
CA LEU A 339 13.38 -8.28 -13.70
C LEU A 339 13.06 -9.75 -13.35
N ASP A 340 14.02 -10.67 -13.39
CA ASP A 340 13.82 -12.06 -12.97
C ASP A 340 13.42 -12.15 -11.50
N GLU A 341 14.04 -11.37 -10.60
CA GLU A 341 13.60 -11.35 -9.19
C GLU A 341 12.14 -10.87 -9.03
N LEU A 342 11.69 -9.89 -9.82
CA LEU A 342 10.30 -9.44 -9.85
C LEU A 342 9.35 -10.51 -10.43
N VAL A 343 9.81 -11.29 -11.41
CA VAL A 343 9.07 -12.39 -12.07
C VAL A 343 9.09 -13.70 -11.24
N SER A 344 10.06 -13.86 -10.34
CA SER A 344 10.31 -15.08 -9.57
C SER A 344 9.23 -15.42 -8.54
N GLY A 345 8.43 -14.43 -8.13
CA GLY A 345 7.42 -14.56 -7.07
C GLY A 345 7.98 -14.61 -5.64
N LYS A 346 9.31 -14.50 -5.43
CA LYS A 346 9.95 -14.58 -4.10
C LYS A 346 9.52 -13.46 -3.14
N MET A 347 9.04 -12.33 -3.66
CA MET A 347 8.71 -11.14 -2.86
C MET A 347 7.42 -11.27 -2.02
N GLY A 348 6.63 -12.34 -2.21
CA GLY A 348 5.33 -12.50 -1.57
C GLY A 348 4.22 -11.68 -2.22
N ASP A 349 3.09 -11.52 -1.53
CA ASP A 349 1.92 -10.77 -2.02
C ASP A 349 2.02 -9.29 -1.65
N LEU A 350 1.91 -8.40 -2.65
CA LEU A 350 1.88 -6.95 -2.41
C LEU A 350 0.51 -6.54 -1.85
N THR A 351 0.51 -5.87 -0.71
CA THR A 351 -0.71 -5.40 -0.03
C THR A 351 -0.98 -3.93 -0.34
N PHE A 352 -2.23 -3.64 -0.75
CA PHE A 352 -2.68 -2.30 -1.10
C PHE A 352 -3.91 -1.93 -0.27
N VAL A 353 -3.93 -0.72 0.30
CA VAL A 353 -5.15 -0.09 0.81
C VAL A 353 -5.69 0.86 -0.25
N VAL A 354 -7.01 0.90 -0.40
CA VAL A 354 -7.71 1.78 -1.33
C VAL A 354 -8.94 2.40 -0.67
N TYR A 355 -9.27 3.60 -1.09
CA TYR A 355 -10.49 4.31 -0.73
C TYR A 355 -11.33 4.54 -1.98
N ILE A 356 -12.57 4.07 -1.95
CA ILE A 356 -13.55 4.22 -3.02
C ILE A 356 -14.63 5.19 -2.53
N ASP A 357 -14.89 6.27 -3.26
CA ASP A 357 -15.99 7.19 -2.95
C ASP A 357 -17.34 6.46 -3.13
N GLU A 358 -18.17 6.45 -2.08
CA GLU A 358 -19.44 5.72 -2.06
C GLU A 358 -20.45 6.26 -3.10
N ALA A 359 -20.37 7.54 -3.47
CA ALA A 359 -21.30 8.16 -4.41
C ALA A 359 -20.92 7.87 -5.87
N THR A 360 -19.65 8.03 -6.23
CA THR A 360 -19.15 7.83 -7.61
C THR A 360 -18.76 6.38 -7.92
N LYS A 361 -18.35 5.62 -6.90
CA LYS A 361 -17.60 4.36 -6.98
C LYS A 361 -16.27 4.50 -7.73
N GLU A 362 -15.64 5.66 -7.66
CA GLU A 362 -14.29 5.88 -8.18
C GLU A 362 -13.25 5.75 -7.05
N PHE A 363 -12.03 5.30 -7.39
CA PHE A 363 -10.91 5.35 -6.45
C PHE A 363 -10.48 6.80 -6.23
N VAL A 364 -10.31 7.20 -4.97
CA VAL A 364 -9.89 8.56 -4.61
C VAL A 364 -8.60 8.60 -3.80
N LYS A 365 -8.21 7.50 -3.13
CA LYS A 365 -6.94 7.39 -2.40
C LYS A 365 -6.40 5.97 -2.43
N TYR A 366 -5.07 5.85 -2.45
CA TYR A 366 -4.30 4.62 -2.32
C TYR A 366 -3.30 4.78 -1.18
N GLU A 367 -3.12 3.73 -0.38
CA GLU A 367 -2.02 3.62 0.60
C GLU A 367 -1.28 2.29 0.35
N MET A 368 0.05 2.33 0.33
CA MET A 368 0.91 1.19 -0.05
C MET A 368 2.09 1.08 0.91
N ASP A 369 2.54 -0.14 1.18
CA ASP A 369 3.87 -0.41 1.73
C ASP A 369 4.72 -1.04 0.61
N LEU A 370 5.81 -0.36 0.25
CA LEU A 370 6.73 -0.74 -0.81
C LEU A 370 8.05 -1.31 -0.25
N SER A 371 8.19 -1.42 1.07
CA SER A 371 9.41 -1.90 1.75
C SER A 371 9.78 -3.31 1.31
N GLN A 372 8.79 -4.20 1.17
CA GLN A 372 9.00 -5.59 0.71
C GLN A 372 9.47 -5.64 -0.74
N MET A 373 8.83 -4.86 -1.63
CA MET A 373 9.21 -4.77 -3.05
C MET A 373 10.64 -4.24 -3.21
N LEU A 374 10.98 -3.16 -2.49
CA LEU A 374 12.33 -2.59 -2.53
C LEU A 374 13.38 -3.53 -1.92
N SER A 375 13.08 -4.22 -0.81
CA SER A 375 13.98 -5.23 -0.24
C SER A 375 14.28 -6.37 -1.22
N GLY A 376 13.25 -6.87 -1.92
CA GLY A 376 13.44 -7.87 -2.97
C GLY A 376 14.31 -7.39 -4.13
N MET A 377 14.06 -6.17 -4.62
CA MET A 377 14.88 -5.54 -5.67
C MET A 377 16.34 -5.35 -5.22
N MET A 378 16.57 -4.85 -3.99
CA MET A 378 17.93 -4.64 -3.47
C MET A 378 18.67 -5.97 -3.24
N SER A 379 17.97 -7.07 -2.92
CA SER A 379 18.59 -8.40 -2.86
C SER A 379 19.17 -8.79 -4.22
N GLY A 380 18.38 -8.67 -5.30
CA GLY A 380 18.85 -8.95 -6.66
C GLY A 380 20.02 -8.07 -7.10
N MET A 381 20.04 -6.79 -6.68
CA MET A 381 21.20 -5.91 -6.92
C MET A 381 22.44 -6.30 -6.10
N THR A 382 22.28 -6.88 -4.91
CA THR A 382 23.41 -7.29 -4.05
C THR A 382 24.20 -8.42 -4.71
N ASP A 383 23.53 -9.38 -5.33
CA ASP A 383 24.14 -10.47 -6.10
C ASP A 383 24.90 -9.99 -7.36
N MET A 384 24.70 -8.73 -7.77
CA MET A 384 25.29 -8.11 -8.96
C MET A 384 26.40 -7.09 -8.65
N LEU A 385 26.32 -6.41 -7.50
CA LEU A 385 27.30 -5.39 -7.08
C LEU A 385 28.51 -5.97 -6.31
N GLY A 386 28.48 -7.27 -5.97
CA GLY A 386 29.57 -7.96 -5.28
C GLY A 386 29.50 -7.86 -3.76
N ASP A 387 30.64 -8.06 -3.10
CA ASP A 387 30.72 -8.13 -1.62
C ASP A 387 30.53 -6.77 -0.95
N MET A 388 29.27 -6.35 -0.79
CA MET A 388 28.88 -5.20 0.02
C MET A 388 29.25 -5.41 1.49
N SER A 389 29.58 -4.35 2.23
CA SER A 389 29.88 -4.48 3.66
C SER A 389 28.62 -4.84 4.45
N GLU A 390 28.79 -5.49 5.60
CA GLU A 390 27.66 -5.83 6.49
C GLU A 390 26.94 -4.57 7.00
N SER A 391 27.64 -3.43 7.08
CA SER A 391 27.04 -2.10 7.34
C SER A 391 26.11 -1.65 6.22
N ASP A 392 26.51 -1.81 4.95
CA ASP A 392 25.69 -1.40 3.79
C ASP A 392 24.47 -2.32 3.64
N LYS A 393 24.68 -3.63 3.81
CA LYS A 393 23.60 -4.64 3.86
C LYS A 393 22.61 -4.33 4.98
N ALA A 394 23.09 -3.98 6.18
CA ALA A 394 22.23 -3.61 7.31
C ALA A 394 21.45 -2.30 7.04
N MET A 395 22.09 -1.31 6.42
CA MET A 395 21.45 -0.06 6.01
C MET A 395 20.34 -0.32 4.97
N LEU A 396 20.60 -1.09 3.92
CA LEU A 396 19.59 -1.46 2.92
C LEU A 396 18.43 -2.27 3.53
N ASN A 397 18.72 -3.26 4.36
CA ASN A 397 17.69 -4.08 5.01
C ASN A 397 16.87 -3.33 6.08
N SER A 398 17.34 -2.17 6.54
CA SER A 398 16.58 -1.31 7.45
C SER A 398 15.52 -0.44 6.76
N MET A 399 15.63 -0.31 5.43
CA MET A 399 14.91 0.67 4.66
C MET A 399 13.42 0.32 4.57
N LYS A 400 12.60 1.26 5.02
CA LYS A 400 11.14 1.20 4.89
C LYS A 400 10.69 2.18 3.83
N VAL A 401 9.55 1.90 3.20
CA VAL A 401 8.93 2.71 2.16
C VAL A 401 7.41 2.54 2.26
N THR A 402 6.66 3.61 2.45
CA THR A 402 5.21 3.60 2.21
C THR A 402 4.85 4.54 1.06
N MET A 403 3.57 4.63 0.68
CA MET A 403 3.10 5.66 -0.24
C MET A 403 1.64 5.98 0.04
N VAL A 404 1.31 7.27 -0.01
CA VAL A 404 -0.06 7.78 -0.04
C VAL A 404 -0.23 8.54 -1.34
N MET A 405 -1.26 8.20 -2.11
CA MET A 405 -1.64 8.91 -3.34
C MET A 405 -3.12 9.22 -3.30
N GLU A 406 -3.48 10.49 -3.51
CA GLU A 406 -4.86 10.95 -3.66
C GLU A 406 -5.13 11.38 -5.09
N ILE A 407 -6.35 11.13 -5.58
CA ILE A 407 -6.76 11.31 -6.97
C ILE A 407 -7.92 12.31 -7.06
N SER A 408 -7.80 13.22 -8.02
CA SER A 408 -8.68 14.35 -8.26
C SER A 408 -8.85 14.61 -9.76
N ASN A 409 -9.79 15.47 -10.13
CA ASN A 409 -10.01 15.93 -11.50
C ASN A 409 -10.08 14.82 -12.56
N VAL A 410 -10.61 13.65 -12.21
CA VAL A 410 -10.83 12.53 -13.14
C VAL A 410 -11.66 13.01 -14.34
N ASN A 411 -11.13 12.75 -15.54
CA ASN A 411 -11.68 13.21 -16.83
C ASN A 411 -11.87 14.74 -16.94
N LYS A 412 -11.21 15.52 -16.09
CA LYS A 412 -11.29 16.99 -15.97
C LYS A 412 -9.92 17.67 -15.79
N ALA A 413 -8.82 16.89 -15.79
CA ALA A 413 -7.49 17.42 -15.54
C ALA A 413 -7.03 18.35 -16.67
N THR A 414 -6.26 19.38 -16.30
CA THR A 414 -5.88 20.44 -17.25
C THR A 414 -4.80 19.95 -18.20
N ALA A 415 -4.99 20.15 -19.51
CA ALA A 415 -4.00 19.76 -20.51
C ALA A 415 -2.71 20.58 -20.36
N PHE A 416 -1.56 19.94 -20.57
CA PHE A 416 -0.24 20.56 -20.52
C PHE A 416 0.56 20.26 -21.79
N GLU A 417 1.55 21.10 -22.05
CA GLU A 417 2.59 20.86 -23.06
C GLU A 417 3.95 20.65 -22.38
N ILE A 418 4.87 19.99 -23.08
CA ILE A 418 6.26 19.81 -22.63
C ILE A 418 7.05 21.04 -23.09
N PRO A 419 7.84 21.72 -22.22
CA PRO A 419 8.57 22.94 -22.57
C PRO A 419 9.46 22.77 -23.81
N ALA A 420 9.56 23.83 -24.62
CA ALA A 420 10.37 23.80 -25.85
C ALA A 420 11.87 23.64 -25.57
N GLU A 421 12.30 23.96 -24.34
CA GLU A 421 13.63 23.76 -23.77
C GLU A 421 13.85 22.29 -23.43
N ALA A 422 12.86 21.65 -22.78
CA ALA A 422 12.88 20.23 -22.44
C ALA A 422 12.90 19.35 -23.70
N LEU A 423 12.07 19.67 -24.70
CA LEU A 423 12.06 18.97 -26.00
C LEU A 423 13.41 19.02 -26.75
N LYS A 424 14.24 20.03 -26.47
CA LYS A 424 15.57 20.24 -27.06
C LYS A 424 16.72 19.86 -26.12
N ALA A 425 16.42 19.29 -24.95
CA ALA A 425 17.41 18.91 -23.96
C ALA A 425 18.42 17.88 -24.53
N PRO A 426 19.68 17.88 -24.04
CA PRO A 426 20.59 16.77 -24.30
C PRO A 426 20.02 15.46 -23.74
N GLU A 427 20.29 14.36 -24.44
CA GLU A 427 20.14 13.02 -23.85
C GLU A 427 21.08 12.90 -22.65
N MET A 428 20.62 12.24 -21.58
CA MET A 428 21.47 11.91 -20.43
C MET A 428 22.61 11.00 -20.89
N PRO A 429 23.85 11.22 -20.41
CA PRO A 429 24.96 10.35 -20.75
C PRO A 429 24.65 8.92 -20.29
N LYS A 430 24.90 7.93 -21.16
CA LYS A 430 24.82 6.53 -20.77
C LYS A 430 25.83 6.28 -19.65
N VAL A 431 25.40 5.63 -18.57
CA VAL A 431 26.29 5.23 -17.48
C VAL A 431 27.21 4.12 -17.99
N THR A 432 28.46 4.50 -18.29
CA THR A 432 29.55 3.58 -18.62
C THR A 432 30.49 3.46 -17.41
N GLU A 433 31.04 2.26 -17.18
CA GLU A 433 31.80 1.91 -15.96
C GLU A 433 32.97 2.85 -15.62
N GLU A 434 33.54 3.56 -16.60
CA GLU A 434 34.55 4.61 -16.40
C GLU A 434 34.11 5.77 -15.47
N THR A 435 32.82 5.84 -15.09
CA THR A 435 32.27 6.81 -14.12
C THR A 435 31.97 6.21 -12.74
N ALA A 436 32.37 4.97 -12.47
CA ALA A 436 32.13 4.24 -11.21
C ALA A 436 33.41 3.85 -10.45
N GLN A 437 34.53 4.57 -10.67
CA GLN A 437 35.81 4.41 -9.96
C GLN A 437 36.17 5.65 -9.13
#